data_AF-A0A535N4N1-F1
#
_entry.id   AF-A0A535N4N1-F1
#
_cell.length_a   1.000
_cell.length_b   1.000
_cell.length_c   1.000
_cell.angle_alpha   90.00
_cell.angle_beta   90.00
_cell.angle_gamma   90.00
#
_symmetry.space_group_name_H-M   'P 1'
#
loop_
_entity.id
_entity.type
_entity.pdbx_description
1 polymer ?
#
loop_
_entity_poly.entity_id
_entity_poly.type
_entity_poly.pdbx_seq_one_letter_code
_entity_poly.pdbx_strand_id
1 'polypeptide(L)' 'MPQIETAPRCSFCGRTRSTNRQLVAGPGVFICTQCVNLCRDVLARDQAASAPVSDLQD' A
#
# COMPACT_ATOMS: atom_id res chain seq x y z
N MET A 1 18.29 -2.91 -29.69
CA MET A 1 16.96 -2.51 -29.18
C MET A 1 17.08 -2.36 -27.68
N PRO A 2 16.67 -1.21 -27.10
CA PRO A 2 17.12 -0.78 -25.79
C PRO A 2 16.45 -1.63 -24.71
N GLN A 3 17.26 -2.20 -23.82
CA GLN A 3 16.76 -2.83 -22.60
C GLN A 3 16.41 -1.70 -21.63
N ILE A 4 15.19 -1.16 -21.74
CA ILE A 4 14.63 -0.30 -20.69
C ILE A 4 14.35 -1.21 -19.51
N GLU A 5 15.40 -1.47 -18.73
CA GLU A 5 15.31 -2.18 -17.47
C GLU A 5 14.81 -1.19 -16.41
N THR A 6 13.58 -0.72 -16.57
CA THR A 6 12.89 0.04 -15.54
C THR A 6 12.65 -0.90 -14.36
N ALA A 7 13.58 -0.88 -13.41
CA ALA A 7 13.45 -1.61 -12.16
C ALA A 7 12.06 -1.35 -11.57
N PRO A 8 11.31 -2.39 -11.16
CA PRO A 8 9.95 -2.22 -10.67
C PRO A 8 9.95 -1.31 -9.42
N ARG A 9 9.12 -0.27 -9.47
CA ARG A 9 9.00 0.77 -8.43
C ARG A 9 7.68 0.62 -7.71
N CYS A 10 7.69 0.82 -6.40
CA CYS A 10 6.44 0.90 -5.64
C CYS A 10 5.60 2.07 -6.15
N SER A 11 4.34 1.80 -6.51
CA SER A 11 3.39 2.81 -6.99
C SER A 11 3.05 3.87 -5.94
N PHE A 12 3.27 3.58 -4.65
CA PHE A 12 2.96 4.49 -3.54
C PHE A 12 4.13 5.40 -3.15
N CYS A 13 5.35 4.85 -3.03
CA CYS A 13 6.52 5.62 -2.59
C CYS A 13 7.56 5.90 -3.69
N GLY A 14 7.36 5.39 -4.91
CA GLY A 14 8.23 5.60 -6.07
C GLY A 14 9.61 4.93 -6.00
N ARG A 15 9.92 4.23 -4.89
CA ARG A 15 11.23 3.62 -4.66
C ARG A 15 11.32 2.23 -5.31
N THR A 16 12.49 1.92 -5.84
CA THR A 16 12.86 0.59 -6.35
C THR A 16 13.12 -0.38 -5.20
N ARG A 17 13.27 -1.66 -5.54
CA ARG A 17 13.61 -2.73 -4.59
C ARG A 17 14.98 -2.42 -3.94
N SER A 18 14.97 -2.11 -2.64
CA SER A 18 16.17 -2.01 -1.80
C SER A 18 16.21 -3.19 -0.82
N THR A 19 17.38 -3.45 -0.23
CA THR A 19 17.67 -4.60 0.65
C THR A 19 16.65 -4.80 1.78
N ASN A 20 15.99 -3.74 2.26
CA ASN A 20 14.99 -3.78 3.32
C ASN A 20 13.52 -3.72 2.86
N ARG A 21 13.25 -3.83 1.56
CA ARG A 21 11.89 -3.67 1.01
C ARG A 21 11.57 -4.81 0.06
N GLN A 22 10.90 -5.83 0.59
CA GLN A 22 10.21 -6.81 -0.25
C GLN A 22 9.16 -6.08 -1.08
N LEU A 23 9.19 -6.32 -2.39
CA LEU A 23 8.27 -5.73 -3.37
C LEU A 23 7.30 -6.82 -3.81
N VAL A 24 6.02 -6.59 -3.58
CA VAL A 24 4.91 -7.46 -4.02
C VAL A 24 4.46 -7.01 -5.39
N ALA A 25 4.41 -7.93 -6.35
CA ALA A 25 3.98 -7.68 -7.72
C ALA A 25 2.54 -8.17 -7.91
N GLY A 26 1.68 -7.28 -8.40
CA GLY A 26 0.35 -7.60 -8.92
C GLY A 26 0.26 -7.31 -10.42
N PRO A 27 -0.89 -7.57 -11.07
CA PRO A 27 -1.09 -7.23 -12.47
C PRO A 27 -1.01 -5.72 -12.69
N GLY A 28 0.11 -5.24 -13.24
CA GLY A 28 0.34 -3.83 -13.57
C GLY A 28 0.63 -2.90 -12.38
N VAL A 29 0.71 -3.42 -11.16
CA VAL A 29 0.91 -2.62 -9.94
C VAL A 29 1.97 -3.27 -9.05
N PHE A 30 2.81 -2.44 -8.42
CA PHE A 30 3.84 -2.89 -7.49
C PHE A 30 3.71 -2.15 -6.17
N ILE A 31 3.74 -2.86 -5.05
CA ILE A 31 3.67 -2.27 -3.71
C ILE A 31 4.74 -2.89 -2.80
N CYS A 32 5.43 -2.08 -2.00
CA CYS A 32 6.41 -2.59 -1.04
C CYS A 32 5.76 -2.83 0.33
N THR A 33 6.33 -3.76 1.12
CA THR A 33 5.80 -4.12 2.45
C THR A 33 5.63 -2.93 3.38
N GLN A 34 6.52 -1.93 3.32
CA GLN A 34 6.38 -0.72 4.13
C GLN A 34 5.12 0.08 3.78
N CYS A 35 4.80 0.22 2.49
CA CYS A 35 3.59 0.91 2.06
C CYS A 35 2.33 0.12 2.43
N VAL A 36 2.39 -1.22 2.39
CA VAL A 36 1.29 -2.08 2.87
C VAL A 36 0.99 -1.80 4.35
N ASN A 37 2.03 -1.76 5.20
CA ASN A 37 1.87 -1.49 6.63
C ASN A 37 1.31 -0.08 6.87
N LEU A 38 1.83 0.93 6.17
CA LEU A 38 1.33 2.30 6.28
C LEU A 38 -0.14 2.40 5.86
N CYS A 39 -0.52 1.76 4.76
CA CYS A 39 -1.92 1.68 4.33
C CYS A 39 -2.79 0.99 5.39
N ARG A 40 -2.30 -0.11 5.99
CA ARG A 40 -3.01 -0.81 7.05
C ARG A 40 -3.24 0.07 8.27
N ASP A 41 -2.25 0.85 8.69
CA ASP A 41 -2.37 1.76 9.83
C ASP A 41 -3.40 2.88 9.56
N VAL A 42 -3.41 3.44 8.36
CA VAL A 42 -4.39 4.45 7.95
C VAL A 42 -5.80 3.87 7.93
N LEU A 43 -5.96 2.68 7.34
CA LEU A 43 -7.25 1.98 7.29
C LEU A 43 -7.76 1.60 8.70
N ALA A 44 -6.87 1.17 9.59
CA ALA A 44 -7.24 0.83 10.96
C ALA A 44 -7.71 2.05 11.76
N ARG A 45 -7.10 3.23 11.54
CA ARG A 45 -7.55 4.49 12.16
C ARG A 45 -8.92 4.90 11.66
N ASP A 46 -9.19 4.72 10.37
CA ASP A 46 -10.49 5.04 9.78
C ASP A 46 -11.58 4.09 10.29
N GLN A 47 -11.30 2.79 10.42
CA GLN A 47 -12.22 1.80 11.02
C GLN A 47 -12.53 2.09 12.49
N ALA A 48 -11.53 2.52 13.27
CA ALA A 48 -11.75 2.91 14.66
C ALA A 48 -12.56 4.22 14.78
N ALA A 49 -12.46 5.12 13.80
CA ALA A 49 -13.22 6.36 13.75
C ALA A 49 -14.64 6.19 13.17
N SER A 50 -14.90 5.09 12.45
CA SER A 50 -16.16 4.81 11.74
C SER A 50 -17.00 3.71 12.38
N ALA A 51 -16.88 3.49 13.69
CA ALA A 51 -17.89 2.70 14.42
C ALA A 51 -19.29 3.22 14.02
N PRO A 52 -20.15 2.38 13.43
CA PRO A 52 -21.43 2.83 12.93
C PRO A 52 -22.26 3.33 14.11
N VAL A 53 -22.48 4.65 14.17
CA VAL A 53 -23.56 5.26 14.94
C VAL A 53 -24.87 4.90 14.25
N SER A 54 -25.29 3.64 14.33
CA SER A 54 -26.51 3.18 13.64
C SER A 54 -27.53 2.46 14.50
N ASP A 55 -27.36 2.41 15.82
CA ASP A 55 -28.37 1.83 16.71
C ASP A 55 -28.59 2.70 17.96
N LEU A 56 -28.94 3.97 17.76
CA LEU A 56 -29.71 4.72 18.75
C LEU A 56 -30.69 5.67 18.06
N GLN A 57 -31.70 5.10 17.41
CA GLN A 57 -32.91 5.81 17.00
C GLN A 57 -34.11 4.93 17.35
N ASP A 58 -34.79 5.37 18.42
CA ASP A 58 -36.13 5.02 18.94
C ASP A 58 -36.57 3.55 18.98
#